data_AF-A0A4S8L933-F1
#
_entry.id   AF-A0A4S8L933-F1
#
_cell.length_a   1.000
_cell.length_b   1.000
_cell.length_c   1.000
_cell.angle_alpha   90.00
_cell.angle_beta   90.00
_cell.angle_gamma   90.00
#
_symmetry.space_group_name_H-M   'P 1'
#
loop_
_entity.id
_entity.type
_entity.pdbx_description
1 polymer ?
#
loop_
_entity_poly.entity_id
_entity_poly.type
_entity_poly.pdbx_seq_one_letter_code
_entity_poly.pdbx_strand_id
1 'polypeptide(L)'
;MHQLYQGVIKHLKLWVIEAFGAAEIDARCRRLPPNHHVHLFMKGISSLSRLTGQEHNNIAQFLLSIIIDFPIPDENQGFRHNRHFNTEHTERLHIDMAKDAYRASNRKDEYMQMTKWLERKEKMPKRPNPITGLNMTDDSIHVQPSQRDPRGRPVPGRFDTALIRIGNEEGDILKAYCVGRIRLVFTIAKLALAKIVPGVPRARWPKHLAYVKWFSPFSHQVDPNHLLQKVSRVEFSDGGGLASVIDVSDIV
;
A
#
# COMPACT_ATOMS: atom_id res chain seq x y z
N MET A 1 -1.69 -28.12 19.13
CA MET A 1 -1.95 -27.00 18.19
C MET A 1 -0.74 -26.65 17.33
N HIS A 2 0.47 -26.45 17.90
CA HIS A 2 1.65 -26.01 17.12
C HIS A 2 2.18 -27.06 16.11
N GLN A 3 2.17 -28.35 16.45
CA GLN A 3 2.64 -29.41 15.54
C GLN A 3 1.74 -29.63 14.32
N LEU A 4 0.41 -29.47 14.47
CA LEU A 4 -0.53 -29.62 13.36
C LEU A 4 -0.37 -28.49 12.34
N TYR A 5 -0.21 -27.25 12.84
CA TYR A 5 0.10 -26.09 12.01
C TYR A 5 1.41 -26.27 11.21
N GLN A 6 2.49 -26.74 11.86
CA GLN A 6 3.76 -27.03 11.18
C GLN A 6 3.59 -28.12 10.09
N GLY A 7 2.82 -29.17 10.38
CA GLY A 7 2.50 -30.24 9.43
C GLY A 7 1.76 -29.74 8.19
N VAL A 8 0.78 -28.86 8.36
CA VAL A 8 0.03 -28.23 7.27
C VAL A 8 0.94 -27.37 6.41
N ILE A 9 1.75 -26.49 6.99
CA ILE A 9 2.68 -25.62 6.23
C ILE A 9 3.72 -26.46 5.47
N LYS A 10 4.20 -27.56 6.07
CA LYS A 10 5.12 -28.48 5.39
C LYS A 10 4.50 -29.09 4.12
N HIS A 11 3.27 -29.58 4.21
CA HIS A 11 2.56 -30.17 3.08
C HIS A 11 2.19 -29.12 2.03
N LEU A 12 1.67 -27.98 2.47
CA LEU A 12 1.28 -26.88 1.60
C LEU A 12 2.47 -26.38 0.77
N LYS A 13 3.65 -26.22 1.38
CA LYS A 13 4.88 -25.88 0.67
C LYS A 13 5.20 -26.90 -0.44
N LEU A 14 5.17 -28.20 -0.12
CA LEU A 14 5.48 -29.26 -1.08
C LEU A 14 4.51 -29.24 -2.27
N TRP A 15 3.22 -29.12 -1.98
CA TRP A 15 2.16 -29.03 -2.98
C TRP A 15 2.32 -27.82 -3.90
N VAL A 16 2.66 -26.66 -3.34
CA VAL A 16 2.84 -25.43 -4.12
C VAL A 16 4.07 -25.54 -5.03
N ILE A 17 5.16 -26.15 -4.55
CA ILE A 17 6.34 -26.41 -5.37
C ILE A 17 6.04 -27.41 -6.50
N GLU A 18 5.25 -28.44 -6.20
CA GLU A 18 4.84 -29.45 -7.19
C GLU A 18 3.90 -28.88 -8.24
N ALA A 19 2.92 -28.07 -7.83
CA ALA A 19 1.91 -27.49 -8.72
C ALA A 19 2.48 -26.40 -9.65
N PHE A 20 3.39 -25.57 -9.15
CA PHE A 20 3.86 -24.37 -9.87
C PHE A 20 5.33 -24.42 -10.29
N GLY A 21 6.07 -25.43 -9.85
CA GLY A 21 7.48 -25.60 -10.14
C GLY A 21 8.39 -24.84 -9.16
N ALA A 22 9.46 -25.52 -8.73
CA ALA A 22 10.44 -24.98 -7.78
C ALA A 22 11.09 -23.67 -8.26
N ALA A 23 11.43 -23.59 -9.55
CA ALA A 23 12.14 -22.44 -10.12
C ALA A 23 11.32 -21.13 -10.05
N GLU A 24 10.02 -21.19 -10.30
CA GLU A 24 9.15 -20.02 -10.27
C GLU A 24 8.85 -19.59 -8.83
N ILE A 25 8.61 -20.54 -7.93
CA ILE A 25 8.42 -20.26 -6.50
C ILE A 25 9.67 -19.59 -5.91
N ASP A 26 10.85 -20.11 -6.20
CA ASP A 26 12.10 -19.50 -5.72
C ASP A 26 12.42 -18.16 -6.38
N ALA A 27 12.02 -17.94 -7.64
CA ALA A 27 12.08 -16.63 -8.27
C ALA A 27 11.15 -15.63 -7.56
N ARG A 28 9.92 -16.02 -7.21
CA ARG A 28 8.98 -15.17 -6.47
C ARG A 28 9.45 -14.87 -5.05
N CYS A 29 10.04 -15.83 -4.34
CA CYS A 29 10.66 -15.59 -3.03
C CYS A 29 11.79 -14.55 -3.10
N ARG A 30 12.59 -14.55 -4.18
CA ARG A 30 13.66 -13.55 -4.40
C ARG A 30 13.14 -12.17 -4.80
N ARG A 31 11.96 -12.10 -5.42
CA ARG A 31 11.31 -10.85 -5.84
C ARG A 31 10.58 -10.13 -4.71
N LEU A 32 10.43 -10.75 -3.54
CA LEU A 32 9.80 -10.12 -2.39
C LEU A 32 10.63 -8.90 -1.94
N PRO A 33 10.04 -7.70 -1.84
CA PRO A 33 10.74 -6.54 -1.34
C PRO A 33 11.13 -6.73 0.14
N PRO A 34 12.29 -6.22 0.59
CA PRO A 34 12.71 -6.32 1.98
C PRO A 34 11.69 -5.63 2.90
N ASN A 35 11.04 -6.42 3.75
CA ASN A 35 10.11 -5.94 4.77
C ASN A 35 10.59 -6.39 6.15
N HIS A 36 10.45 -5.54 7.16
CA HIS A 36 10.84 -5.83 8.55
C HIS A 36 10.05 -7.01 9.14
N HIS A 37 8.90 -7.35 8.55
CA HIS A 37 8.02 -8.43 8.99
C HIS A 37 8.13 -9.72 8.18
N VAL A 38 8.97 -9.77 7.12
CA VAL A 38 9.08 -10.94 6.24
C VAL A 38 10.53 -11.36 6.08
N HIS A 39 10.84 -12.61 6.38
CA HIS A 39 12.18 -13.16 6.16
C HIS A 39 12.38 -13.49 4.67
N LEU A 40 13.41 -12.90 4.06
CA LEU A 40 13.72 -13.13 2.64
C LEU A 40 14.53 -14.40 2.44
N PHE A 41 13.96 -15.36 1.72
CA PHE A 41 14.63 -16.59 1.32
C PHE A 41 15.37 -16.37 -0.01
N MET A 42 16.58 -15.82 0.05
CA MET A 42 17.37 -15.47 -1.15
C MET A 42 17.76 -16.68 -2.02
N LYS A 43 17.82 -17.87 -1.44
CA LYS A 43 18.01 -19.15 -2.16
C LYS A 43 16.70 -19.85 -2.52
N GLY A 44 15.56 -19.20 -2.25
CA GLY A 44 14.24 -19.80 -2.36
C GLY A 44 13.89 -20.70 -1.19
N ILE A 45 12.69 -21.28 -1.25
CA ILE A 45 12.19 -22.23 -0.24
C ILE A 45 12.33 -23.68 -0.70
N SER A 46 12.55 -23.94 -1.99
CA SER A 46 12.61 -25.31 -2.53
C SER A 46 13.71 -26.17 -1.90
N SER A 47 14.87 -25.59 -1.62
CA SER A 47 16.04 -26.31 -1.07
C SER A 47 15.90 -26.68 0.41
N LEU A 48 14.88 -26.17 1.11
CA LEU A 48 14.70 -26.40 2.55
C LEU A 48 14.02 -27.75 2.81
N SER A 49 14.80 -28.80 3.05
CA SER A 49 14.27 -30.15 3.35
C SER A 49 13.75 -30.29 4.79
N ARG A 50 14.30 -29.53 5.74
CA ARG A 50 13.92 -29.53 7.16
C ARG A 50 13.60 -28.09 7.60
N LEU A 51 12.32 -27.81 7.79
CA LEU A 51 11.84 -26.53 8.29
C LEU A 51 11.79 -26.53 9.82
N THR A 52 12.37 -25.50 10.44
CA THR A 52 12.26 -25.18 11.85
C THR A 52 10.93 -24.48 12.15
N GLY A 53 10.50 -24.46 13.42
CA GLY A 53 9.26 -23.78 13.81
C GLY A 53 9.21 -22.29 13.45
N GLN A 54 10.36 -21.61 13.44
CA GLN A 54 10.47 -20.22 13.04
C GLN A 54 10.39 -20.04 11.52
N GLU A 55 11.00 -20.94 10.74
CA GLU A 55 10.87 -20.95 9.28
C GLU A 55 9.42 -21.23 8.86
N HIS A 56 8.70 -22.11 9.57
CA HIS A 56 7.27 -22.33 9.34
C HIS A 56 6.45 -21.04 9.49
N ASN A 57 6.69 -20.29 10.56
CA ASN A 57 6.00 -19.03 10.79
C ASN A 57 6.35 -17.99 9.71
N ASN A 58 7.62 -17.88 9.34
CA ASN A 58 8.08 -16.95 8.32
C ASN A 58 7.50 -17.29 6.94
N ILE A 59 7.48 -18.58 6.56
CA ILE A 59 6.92 -19.03 5.27
C ILE A 59 5.43 -18.73 5.21
N ALA A 60 4.69 -19.03 6.28
CA ALA A 60 3.24 -18.81 6.32
C ALA A 60 2.84 -17.34 6.09
N GLN A 61 3.69 -16.38 6.46
CA GLN A 61 3.42 -14.95 6.31
C GLN A 61 3.41 -14.49 4.84
N PHE A 62 4.19 -15.10 3.96
CA PHE A 62 4.26 -14.67 2.54
C PHE A 62 3.78 -15.73 1.53
N LEU A 63 3.51 -16.97 1.96
CA LEU A 63 3.17 -18.08 1.06
C LEU A 63 1.92 -17.78 0.22
N LEU A 64 0.89 -17.17 0.82
CA LEU A 64 -0.32 -16.80 0.08
C LEU A 64 -0.02 -15.73 -0.98
N SER A 65 0.84 -14.76 -0.65
CA SER A 65 1.22 -13.66 -1.52
C SER A 65 1.94 -14.12 -2.78
N ILE A 66 2.75 -15.17 -2.69
CA ILE A 66 3.43 -15.73 -3.87
C ILE A 66 2.51 -16.61 -4.73
N ILE A 67 1.32 -16.98 -4.25
CA ILE A 67 0.38 -17.90 -4.94
C ILE A 67 -0.79 -17.16 -5.60
N ILE A 68 -1.24 -16.02 -5.06
CA ILE A 68 -2.48 -15.34 -5.47
C ILE A 68 -2.59 -15.04 -6.98
N ASP A 69 -1.49 -14.78 -7.68
CA ASP A 69 -1.49 -14.50 -9.13
C ASP A 69 -0.99 -15.68 -9.98
N PHE A 70 -1.18 -16.93 -9.55
CA PHE A 70 -1.00 -18.02 -10.50
C PHE A 70 -2.14 -17.99 -11.51
N PRO A 71 -1.82 -17.89 -12.82
CA PRO A 71 -2.84 -17.99 -13.84
C PRO A 71 -3.49 -19.36 -13.69
N ILE A 72 -4.81 -19.37 -13.51
CA ILE A 72 -5.61 -20.57 -13.75
C ILE A 72 -5.31 -20.96 -15.19
N PRO A 73 -4.90 -22.20 -15.47
CA PRO A 73 -4.54 -22.60 -16.82
C PRO A 73 -5.79 -22.64 -17.70
N ASP A 74 -6.15 -21.50 -18.27
CA ASP A 74 -6.99 -21.43 -19.45
C ASP A 74 -6.09 -21.66 -20.66
N GLU A 75 -6.41 -22.67 -21.46
CA GLU A 75 -5.63 -23.21 -22.59
C GLU A 75 -5.26 -22.21 -23.70
N ASN A 76 -5.67 -20.95 -23.61
CA ASN A 76 -5.49 -19.98 -24.69
C ASN A 76 -5.17 -18.57 -24.17
N GLN A 77 -3.99 -18.36 -23.58
CA GLN A 77 -3.27 -17.09 -23.70
C GLN A 77 -1.85 -17.17 -23.13
N GLY A 78 -0.87 -16.82 -23.97
CA GLY A 78 0.54 -16.78 -23.62
C GLY A 78 0.83 -15.86 -22.44
N PHE A 79 1.80 -16.30 -21.62
CA PHE A 79 2.46 -15.59 -20.53
C PHE A 79 2.50 -14.07 -20.73
N ARG A 80 1.52 -13.35 -20.19
CA ARG A 80 1.51 -11.88 -20.15
C ARG A 80 1.43 -11.37 -18.72
N HIS A 81 2.54 -10.72 -18.35
CA HIS A 81 2.71 -9.66 -17.36
C HIS A 81 2.25 -9.92 -15.91
N ASN A 82 3.26 -10.23 -15.08
CA ASN A 82 3.22 -10.08 -13.62
C ASN A 82 2.77 -8.67 -13.24
N ARG A 83 1.61 -8.54 -12.58
CA ARG A 83 1.31 -7.37 -11.74
C ARG A 83 1.98 -7.62 -10.39
N HIS A 84 2.98 -6.80 -10.06
CA HIS A 84 3.68 -6.89 -8.78
C HIS A 84 2.77 -6.34 -7.67
N PHE A 85 2.26 -7.20 -6.78
CA PHE A 85 1.56 -6.77 -5.58
C PHE A 85 2.51 -6.68 -4.38
N ASN A 86 2.40 -5.56 -3.66
CA ASN A 86 3.00 -5.35 -2.36
C ASN A 86 2.16 -6.08 -1.30
N THR A 87 2.76 -7.00 -0.53
CA THR A 87 2.08 -7.76 0.55
C THR A 87 1.58 -6.87 1.67
N GLU A 88 2.15 -5.66 1.79
CA GLU A 88 1.68 -4.64 2.69
C GLU A 88 0.23 -4.23 2.39
N HIS A 89 -0.24 -4.38 1.15
CA HIS A 89 -1.59 -3.99 0.78
C HIS A 89 -2.62 -4.98 1.34
N THR A 90 -2.43 -6.29 1.19
CA THR A 90 -3.35 -7.29 1.77
C THR A 90 -3.27 -7.31 3.29
N GLU A 91 -2.07 -7.18 3.87
CA GLU A 91 -1.90 -7.08 5.33
C GLU A 91 -2.51 -5.79 5.90
N ARG A 92 -2.33 -4.62 5.26
CA ARG A 92 -3.00 -3.38 5.65
C ARG A 92 -4.51 -3.47 5.47
N LEU A 93 -4.97 -4.09 4.39
CA LEU A 93 -6.40 -4.27 4.13
C LEU A 93 -7.04 -5.12 5.23
N HIS A 94 -6.42 -6.23 5.65
CA HIS A 94 -6.88 -7.01 6.80
C HIS A 94 -6.85 -6.22 8.11
N ILE A 95 -5.83 -5.39 8.34
CA ILE A 95 -5.72 -4.53 9.51
C ILE A 95 -6.83 -3.47 9.53
N ASP A 96 -7.07 -2.78 8.42
CA ASP A 96 -8.04 -1.70 8.33
C ASP A 96 -9.48 -2.26 8.34
N MET A 97 -9.75 -3.35 7.61
CA MET A 97 -11.05 -4.02 7.59
C MET A 97 -11.42 -4.63 8.95
N ALA A 98 -10.45 -5.09 9.74
CA ALA A 98 -10.72 -5.61 11.07
C ALA A 98 -10.71 -4.51 12.15
N LYS A 99 -9.66 -3.69 12.21
CA LYS A 99 -9.47 -2.72 13.31
C LYS A 99 -10.39 -1.51 13.20
N ASP A 100 -10.65 -1.00 12.01
CA ASP A 100 -11.54 0.15 11.86
C ASP A 100 -13.01 -0.25 11.97
N ALA A 101 -13.37 -1.45 11.49
CA ALA A 101 -14.67 -2.05 11.77
C ALA A 101 -14.88 -2.24 13.28
N TYR A 102 -13.86 -2.74 13.99
CA TYR A 102 -13.89 -2.91 15.44
C TYR A 102 -14.02 -1.57 16.18
N ARG A 103 -13.25 -0.55 15.78
CA ARG A 103 -13.31 0.81 16.37
C ARG A 103 -14.64 1.50 16.13
N ALA A 104 -15.30 1.22 15.01
CA ALA A 104 -16.63 1.75 14.68
C ALA A 104 -17.77 1.04 15.42
N SER A 105 -17.49 -0.08 16.10
CA SER A 105 -18.46 -0.82 16.92
C SER A 105 -18.60 -0.21 18.32
N ASN A 106 -19.73 -0.48 18.97
CA ASN A 106 -19.94 -0.13 20.38
C ASN A 106 -19.35 -1.17 21.35
N ARG A 107 -18.54 -2.12 20.86
CA ARG A 107 -17.92 -3.22 21.62
C ARG A 107 -18.90 -4.19 22.30
N LYS A 108 -20.14 -4.26 21.80
CA LYS A 108 -21.17 -5.23 22.18
C LYS A 108 -21.65 -5.94 20.92
N ASP A 109 -21.62 -7.27 20.88
CA ASP A 109 -21.92 -8.05 19.67
C ASP A 109 -21.07 -7.61 18.45
N GLU A 110 -19.77 -7.45 18.71
CA GLU A 110 -18.78 -6.85 17.80
C GLU A 110 -18.79 -7.47 16.41
N TYR A 111 -18.86 -8.79 16.31
CA TYR A 111 -18.86 -9.51 15.03
C TYR A 111 -19.99 -9.07 14.10
N MET A 112 -21.23 -8.98 14.62
CA MET A 112 -22.38 -8.60 13.79
C MET A 112 -22.30 -7.13 13.35
N GLN A 113 -21.70 -6.27 14.17
CA GLN A 113 -21.47 -4.86 13.83
C GLN A 113 -20.34 -4.69 12.83
N MET A 114 -19.26 -5.47 12.97
CA MET A 114 -18.14 -5.49 12.02
C MET A 114 -18.60 -5.99 10.64
N THR A 115 -19.40 -7.07 10.59
CA THR A 115 -20.00 -7.56 9.34
C THR A 115 -20.88 -6.49 8.68
N LYS A 116 -21.76 -5.84 9.45
CA LYS A 116 -22.58 -4.73 8.94
C LYS A 116 -21.76 -3.53 8.48
N TRP A 117 -20.66 -3.23 9.16
CA TRP A 117 -19.74 -2.15 8.77
C TRP A 117 -19.05 -2.47 7.44
N LEU A 118 -18.59 -3.71 7.27
CA LEU A 118 -17.97 -4.18 6.02
C LEU A 118 -18.96 -4.16 4.86
N GLU A 119 -20.18 -4.68 5.05
CA GLU A 119 -21.24 -4.63 4.03
C GLU A 119 -21.58 -3.19 3.60
N ARG A 120 -21.57 -2.24 4.55
CA ARG A 120 -21.79 -0.82 4.24
C ARG A 120 -20.61 -0.21 3.48
N LYS A 121 -19.39 -0.61 3.81
CA LYS A 121 -18.17 -0.16 3.13
C LYS A 121 -18.10 -0.68 1.70
N GLU A 122 -18.49 -1.92 1.44
CA GLU A 122 -18.55 -2.49 0.09
C GLU A 122 -19.61 -1.84 -0.81
N LYS A 123 -20.69 -1.33 -0.19
CA LYS A 123 -21.74 -0.57 -0.87
C LYS A 123 -21.40 0.91 -1.09
N MET A 124 -20.23 1.37 -0.64
CA MET A 124 -19.79 2.74 -0.93
C MET A 124 -19.58 2.91 -2.45
N PRO A 125 -20.00 4.05 -3.02
CA PRO A 125 -19.83 4.32 -4.44
C PRO A 125 -18.36 4.23 -4.81
N LYS A 126 -18.05 3.35 -5.76
CA LYS A 126 -16.71 3.15 -6.29
C LYS A 126 -16.46 4.17 -7.40
N ARG A 127 -15.33 4.86 -7.38
CA ARG A 127 -14.93 5.77 -8.45
C ARG A 127 -13.99 5.04 -9.42
N PRO A 128 -14.05 5.37 -10.72
CA PRO A 128 -13.07 4.84 -11.66
C PRO A 128 -11.68 5.36 -11.29
N ASN A 129 -10.76 4.44 -10.99
CA ASN A 129 -9.38 4.77 -10.70
C ASN A 129 -8.72 5.37 -11.98
N PRO A 130 -8.13 6.57 -11.92
CA PRO A 130 -7.59 7.23 -13.10
C PRO A 130 -6.36 6.53 -13.71
N ILE A 131 -5.72 5.61 -12.99
CA ILE A 131 -4.54 4.87 -13.44
C ILE A 131 -4.94 3.53 -14.08
N THR A 132 -5.93 2.84 -13.52
CA THR A 132 -6.27 1.46 -13.92
C THR A 132 -7.61 1.34 -14.64
N GLY A 133 -8.44 2.38 -14.62
CA GLY A 133 -9.80 2.37 -15.19
C GLY A 133 -10.79 1.49 -14.43
N LEU A 134 -10.37 0.80 -13.37
CA LEU A 134 -11.21 -0.07 -12.57
C LEU A 134 -11.97 0.73 -11.51
N ASN A 135 -13.22 0.36 -11.26
CA ASN A 135 -14.03 0.95 -10.20
C ASN A 135 -13.50 0.49 -8.83
N MET A 136 -12.77 1.37 -8.14
CA MET A 136 -12.14 1.10 -6.86
C MET A 136 -12.87 1.83 -5.73
N THR A 137 -12.88 1.25 -4.54
CA THR A 137 -13.40 1.90 -3.32
C THR A 137 -12.62 3.17 -3.03
N ASP A 138 -13.29 4.23 -2.56
CA ASP A 138 -12.66 5.50 -2.18
C ASP A 138 -11.46 5.23 -1.25
N ASP A 139 -10.25 5.56 -1.73
CA ASP A 139 -9.02 5.45 -0.95
C ASP A 139 -9.01 6.53 0.13
N SER A 140 -8.63 6.12 1.35
CA SER A 140 -8.53 7.04 2.50
C SER A 140 -7.08 7.29 2.86
N ILE A 141 -6.73 8.57 2.98
CA ILE A 141 -5.40 9.01 3.40
C ILE A 141 -5.46 9.50 4.85
N HIS A 142 -4.56 9.01 5.68
CA HIS A 142 -4.46 9.40 7.08
C HIS A 142 -3.27 10.31 7.37
N VAL A 143 -3.59 11.36 8.11
CA VAL A 143 -2.64 12.39 8.54
C VAL A 143 -2.92 12.71 10.00
N GLN A 144 -2.20 12.04 10.88
CA GLN A 144 -2.34 12.16 12.33
C GLN A 144 -0.98 12.50 12.93
N PRO A 145 -0.84 13.63 13.63
CA PRO A 145 0.38 13.93 14.35
C PRO A 145 0.59 12.93 15.49
N SER A 146 1.81 12.83 16.00
CA SER A 146 2.07 12.07 17.22
C SER A 146 1.27 12.66 18.38
N GLN A 147 0.60 11.80 19.15
CA GLN A 147 -0.22 12.20 20.27
C GLN A 147 0.12 11.38 21.52
N ARG A 148 -0.48 11.72 22.66
CA ARG A 148 -0.44 10.89 23.87
C ARG A 148 -1.83 10.32 24.10
N ASP A 149 -1.91 9.02 24.30
CA ASP A 149 -3.12 8.33 24.74
C ASP A 149 -3.50 8.85 26.15
N PRO A 150 -4.79 8.88 26.55
CA PRO A 150 -5.23 9.15 27.93
C PRO A 150 -4.40 8.49 29.06
N ARG A 151 -3.70 7.39 28.77
CA ARG A 151 -2.78 6.70 29.70
C ARG A 151 -1.33 7.24 29.67
N GLY A 152 -1.08 8.37 29.04
CA GLY A 152 0.23 9.03 28.93
C GLY A 152 1.22 8.41 27.93
N ARG A 153 0.85 7.31 27.27
CA ARG A 153 1.71 6.59 26.31
C ARG A 153 1.85 7.38 25.00
N PRO A 154 3.05 7.46 24.40
CA PRO A 154 3.24 8.10 23.11
C PRO A 154 2.60 7.24 21.99
N VAL A 155 1.71 7.84 21.22
CA VAL A 155 1.15 7.31 19.98
C VAL A 155 1.92 7.95 18.82
N PRO A 156 2.65 7.15 18.01
CA PRO A 156 3.40 7.69 16.88
C PRO A 156 2.45 8.30 15.84
N GLY A 157 2.88 9.38 15.19
CA GLY A 157 2.09 10.00 14.13
C GLY A 157 1.97 9.10 12.92
N ARG A 158 0.79 9.07 12.30
CA ARG A 158 0.51 8.37 11.04
C ARG A 158 0.49 9.38 9.91
N PHE A 159 1.37 9.22 8.94
CA PHE A 159 1.46 10.10 7.78
C PHE A 159 1.58 9.24 6.54
N ASP A 160 0.49 9.13 5.81
CA ASP A 160 0.40 8.28 4.63
C ASP A 160 1.13 8.92 3.43
N THR A 161 1.52 8.06 2.48
CA THR A 161 2.22 8.45 1.27
C THR A 161 1.29 8.22 0.09
N ALA A 162 1.17 9.21 -0.79
CA ALA A 162 0.24 9.18 -1.92
C ALA A 162 0.95 9.58 -3.22
N LEU A 163 0.34 9.19 -4.34
CA LEU A 163 0.70 9.66 -5.66
C LEU A 163 0.01 11.00 -5.91
N ILE A 164 0.77 11.96 -6.42
CA ILE A 164 0.27 13.32 -6.65
C ILE A 164 0.59 13.70 -8.09
N ARG A 165 -0.41 14.26 -8.76
CA ARG A 165 -0.27 14.80 -10.11
C ARG A 165 0.47 16.14 -10.08
N ILE A 166 1.59 16.25 -10.80
CA ILE A 166 2.38 17.49 -10.90
C ILE A 166 2.19 18.17 -12.27
N GLY A 167 1.96 17.40 -13.33
CA GLY A 167 1.87 17.89 -14.70
C GLY A 167 0.61 17.44 -15.43
N ASN A 168 0.26 18.18 -16.48
CA ASN A 168 -0.82 17.87 -17.42
C ASN A 168 -0.30 17.14 -18.68
N GLU A 169 0.94 16.63 -18.65
CA GLU A 169 1.54 15.95 -19.79
C GLU A 169 0.91 14.56 -19.96
N GLU A 170 -0.01 14.44 -20.92
CA GLU A 170 -0.80 13.23 -21.22
C GLU A 170 0.02 12.04 -21.78
N GLY A 171 1.35 12.13 -21.85
CA GLY A 171 2.20 11.14 -22.53
C GLY A 171 3.04 10.24 -21.63
N ASP A 172 3.47 10.73 -20.46
CA ASP A 172 4.41 10.01 -19.59
C ASP A 172 3.94 10.00 -18.14
N ILE A 173 3.36 8.87 -17.72
CA ILE A 173 2.83 8.67 -16.37
C ILE A 173 3.93 8.89 -15.31
N LEU A 174 5.19 8.59 -15.62
CA LEU A 174 6.31 8.75 -14.69
C LEU A 174 6.72 10.22 -14.50
N LYS A 175 6.39 11.09 -15.46
CA LYS A 175 6.61 12.54 -15.36
C LYS A 175 5.37 13.29 -14.87
N ALA A 176 4.18 12.76 -15.15
CA ALA A 176 2.92 13.35 -14.73
C ALA A 176 2.69 13.22 -13.21
N TYR A 177 3.27 12.20 -12.58
CA TYR A 177 3.05 11.87 -11.17
C TYR A 177 4.34 11.82 -10.35
N CYS A 178 4.24 12.22 -9.09
CA CYS A 178 5.31 12.08 -8.11
C CYS A 178 4.76 11.58 -6.78
N VAL A 179 5.62 10.93 -6.01
CA VAL A 179 5.28 10.41 -4.69
C VAL A 179 5.52 11.49 -3.63
N GLY A 180 4.52 11.71 -2.77
CA GLY A 180 4.61 12.65 -1.67
C GLY A 180 4.04 12.09 -0.37
N ARG A 181 4.70 12.41 0.74
CA ARG A 181 4.18 12.11 2.09
C ARG A 181 3.33 13.26 2.57
N ILE A 182 2.07 13.00 2.88
CA ILE A 182 1.12 14.02 3.31
C ILE A 182 1.29 14.25 4.81
N ARG A 183 1.49 15.52 5.18
CA ARG A 183 1.86 15.95 6.53
C ARG A 183 0.74 16.70 7.25
N LEU A 184 -0.08 17.43 6.50
CA LEU A 184 -1.22 18.18 7.03
C LEU A 184 -2.28 18.31 5.93
N VAL A 185 -3.55 18.16 6.29
CA VAL A 185 -4.67 18.56 5.44
C VAL A 185 -5.42 19.67 6.16
N PHE A 186 -5.67 20.78 5.47
CA PHE A 186 -6.26 21.97 6.09
C PHE A 186 -7.11 22.76 5.09
N THR A 187 -7.94 23.63 5.62
CA THR A 187 -8.79 24.54 4.85
C THR A 187 -8.41 25.96 5.20
N ILE A 188 -8.16 26.79 4.20
CA ILE A 188 -7.90 28.23 4.39
C ILE A 188 -9.23 28.97 4.32
N ALA A 189 -9.44 29.93 5.22
CA ALA A 189 -10.62 30.79 5.19
C ALA A 189 -10.73 31.53 3.85
N LYS A 190 -11.94 31.59 3.28
CA LYS A 190 -12.22 32.21 1.96
C LYS A 190 -11.67 33.64 1.82
N LEU A 191 -11.70 34.42 2.91
CA LEU A 191 -11.17 35.79 2.96
C LEU A 191 -9.64 35.84 2.85
N ALA A 192 -8.94 34.85 3.42
CA ALA A 192 -7.50 34.74 3.34
C ALA A 192 -7.06 34.22 1.96
N LEU A 193 -7.81 33.26 1.39
CA LEU A 193 -7.53 32.73 0.05
C LEU A 193 -7.61 33.83 -1.03
N ALA A 194 -8.57 34.76 -0.89
CA ALA A 194 -8.71 35.92 -1.77
C ALA A 194 -7.47 36.84 -1.79
N LYS A 195 -6.70 36.87 -0.69
CA LYS A 195 -5.45 37.64 -0.58
C LYS A 195 -4.25 36.87 -1.15
N ILE A 196 -4.22 35.55 -0.98
CA ILE A 196 -3.11 34.69 -1.39
C ILE A 196 -3.11 34.44 -2.90
N VAL A 197 -4.29 34.31 -3.51
CA VAL A 197 -4.43 34.02 -4.95
C VAL A 197 -5.28 35.09 -5.62
N PRO A 198 -4.73 36.30 -5.84
CA PRO A 198 -5.47 37.36 -6.52
C PRO A 198 -5.77 36.94 -7.97
N GLY A 199 -7.03 37.08 -8.40
CA GLY A 199 -7.43 36.89 -9.79
C GLY A 199 -7.99 35.51 -10.17
N VAL A 200 -7.98 34.52 -9.28
CA VAL A 200 -8.62 33.21 -9.57
C VAL A 200 -10.12 33.26 -9.22
N PRO A 201 -11.03 32.87 -10.14
CA PRO A 201 -12.46 32.82 -9.87
C PRO A 201 -12.79 31.91 -8.68
N ARG A 202 -13.75 32.33 -7.84
CA ARG A 202 -14.18 31.57 -6.64
C ARG A 202 -14.62 30.13 -6.94
N ALA A 203 -15.09 29.86 -8.15
CA ALA A 203 -15.48 28.52 -8.59
C ALA A 203 -14.29 27.54 -8.67
N ARG A 204 -13.07 28.06 -8.85
CA ARG A 204 -11.83 27.27 -8.99
C ARG A 204 -11.01 27.25 -7.71
N TRP A 205 -11.58 27.66 -6.58
CA TRP A 205 -10.86 27.69 -5.31
C TRP A 205 -10.79 26.28 -4.71
N PRO A 206 -9.60 25.83 -4.28
CA PRO A 206 -9.43 24.57 -3.58
C PRO A 206 -10.27 24.57 -2.30
N LYS A 207 -11.02 23.50 -2.06
CA LYS A 207 -11.78 23.31 -0.81
C LYS A 207 -10.87 22.88 0.34
N HIS A 208 -9.93 21.99 0.04
CA HIS A 208 -8.98 21.44 0.99
C HIS A 208 -7.60 21.48 0.36
N LEU A 209 -6.60 21.84 1.17
CA LEU A 209 -5.20 21.87 0.79
C LEU A 209 -4.43 20.85 1.60
N ALA A 210 -3.42 20.25 0.98
CA ALA A 210 -2.51 19.32 1.63
C ALA A 210 -1.09 19.88 1.63
N TYR A 211 -0.44 19.86 2.80
CA TYR A 211 1.00 20.06 2.91
C TYR A 211 1.70 18.71 2.68
N VAL A 212 2.54 18.66 1.65
CA VAL A 212 3.20 17.45 1.18
C VAL A 212 4.71 17.63 1.26
N LYS A 213 5.39 16.59 1.72
CA LYS A 213 6.84 16.45 1.62
C LYS A 213 7.19 15.47 0.51
N TRP A 214 7.95 15.92 -0.48
CA TRP A 214 8.21 15.20 -1.72
C TRP A 214 9.31 14.17 -1.61
N PHE A 215 9.18 13.12 -2.41
CA PHE A 215 10.25 12.19 -2.73
C PHE A 215 10.91 12.56 -4.06
N SER A 216 12.00 11.89 -4.39
CA SER A 216 12.68 12.01 -5.67
C SER A 216 11.69 11.67 -6.79
N PRO A 217 11.78 12.33 -7.96
CA PRO A 217 11.07 11.89 -9.14
C PRO A 217 11.35 10.42 -9.45
N PHE A 218 10.43 9.80 -10.18
CA PHE A 218 10.61 8.45 -10.67
C PHE A 218 11.85 8.36 -11.56
N SER A 219 12.71 7.37 -11.31
CA SER A 219 13.89 7.12 -12.11
C SER A 219 13.53 6.22 -13.30
N HIS A 220 14.18 6.42 -14.43
CA HIS A 220 14.06 5.46 -15.54
C HIS A 220 14.70 4.09 -15.22
N GLN A 221 15.55 4.02 -14.19
CA GLN A 221 16.14 2.75 -13.74
C GLN A 221 15.25 2.09 -12.68
N VAL A 222 14.58 1.01 -13.09
CA VAL A 222 13.88 0.09 -12.18
C VAL A 222 14.89 -0.90 -11.58
N ASP A 223 14.63 -1.36 -10.36
CA ASP A 223 15.49 -2.38 -9.73
C ASP A 223 15.44 -3.69 -10.55
N PRO A 224 16.59 -4.32 -10.88
CA PRO A 224 16.62 -5.53 -11.71
C PRO A 224 15.91 -6.74 -11.10
N ASN A 225 15.79 -6.80 -9.78
CA ASN A 225 15.24 -7.96 -9.09
C ASN A 225 13.73 -7.84 -8.91
N HIS A 226 13.26 -6.66 -8.50
CA HIS A 226 11.84 -6.46 -8.17
C HIS A 226 11.08 -5.59 -9.18
N LEU A 227 11.76 -4.99 -10.17
CA LEU A 227 11.20 -4.16 -11.24
C LEU A 227 10.36 -2.97 -10.72
N LEU A 228 10.59 -2.53 -9.48
CA LEU A 228 9.93 -1.35 -8.91
C LEU A 228 10.81 -0.11 -9.02
N GLN A 229 10.14 1.02 -9.13
CA GLN A 229 10.68 2.36 -9.02
C GLN A 229 11.20 2.61 -7.59
N LYS A 230 12.47 2.96 -7.44
CA LYS A 230 13.03 3.39 -6.16
C LYS A 230 12.89 4.89 -6.02
N VAL A 231 12.19 5.32 -4.98
CA VAL A 231 12.06 6.74 -4.60
C VAL A 231 12.78 6.99 -3.27
N SER A 232 13.59 8.04 -3.23
CA SER A 232 14.30 8.49 -2.03
C SER A 232 13.73 9.81 -1.53
N ARG A 233 13.89 10.10 -0.25
CA ARG A 233 13.45 11.40 0.28
C ARG A 233 14.39 12.49 -0.24
N VAL A 234 13.82 13.58 -0.76
CA VAL A 234 14.64 14.74 -1.16
C VAL A 234 15.05 15.48 0.12
N GLU A 235 16.34 15.45 0.40
CA GLU A 235 16.97 16.19 1.50
C GLU A 235 18.00 17.14 0.89
N PHE A 236 17.85 18.43 1.21
CA PHE A 236 18.78 19.47 0.82
C PHE A 236 19.94 19.51 1.82
N SER A 237 21.07 20.08 1.40
CA SER A 237 22.29 20.19 2.21
C SER A 237 22.11 21.00 3.51
N ASP A 238 21.03 21.77 3.62
CA ASP A 238 20.64 22.54 4.81
C ASP A 238 19.78 21.73 5.81
N GLY A 239 19.53 20.44 5.55
CA GLY A 239 18.64 19.59 6.35
C GLY A 239 17.14 19.83 6.08
N GLY A 240 16.82 20.74 5.15
CA GLY A 240 15.49 20.92 4.59
C GLY A 240 15.12 19.77 3.66
N GLY A 241 13.83 19.65 3.32
CA GLY A 241 13.41 18.77 2.23
C GLY A 241 12.40 19.48 1.36
N LEU A 242 12.23 19.01 0.12
CA LEU A 242 11.29 19.60 -0.81
C LEU A 242 9.86 19.41 -0.29
N ALA A 243 9.12 20.51 -0.14
CA ALA A 243 7.75 20.50 0.34
C ALA A 243 6.90 21.52 -0.40
N SER A 244 5.62 21.21 -0.61
CA SER A 244 4.67 22.11 -1.28
C SER A 244 3.29 21.99 -0.65
N VAL A 245 2.45 23.00 -0.90
CA VAL A 245 1.01 22.97 -0.60
C VAL A 245 0.28 22.73 -1.92
N ILE A 246 -0.54 21.68 -1.96
CA ILE A 246 -1.29 21.25 -3.16
C ILE A 246 -2.80 21.22 -2.89
N ASP A 247 -3.61 21.23 -3.94
CA ASP A 247 -5.03 20.88 -3.83
C ASP A 247 -5.14 19.37 -3.55
N VAL A 248 -6.02 18.99 -2.63
CA VAL A 248 -6.32 17.57 -2.35
C VAL A 248 -6.85 16.86 -3.61
N SER A 249 -7.44 17.60 -4.55
CA SER A 249 -7.92 17.09 -5.83
C SER A 249 -6.81 16.56 -6.74
N ASP A 250 -5.55 16.93 -6.51
CA ASP A 250 -4.39 16.46 -7.28
C ASP A 250 -3.82 15.13 -6.75
N ILE A 251 -4.37 14.60 -5.65
CA ILE A 251 -3.96 13.35 -5.03
C ILE A 251 -4.76 12.18 -5.64
N VAL A 252 -4.06 11.10 -6.01
CA VAL A 252 -4.61 9.87 -6.60
C VAL A 252 -4.51 8.70 -5.66
#